data_AF-A0A644Y642-F1
#
_entry.id   AF-A0A644Y642-F1
#
_cell.length_a   1.000
_cell.length_b   1.000
_cell.length_c   1.000
_cell.angle_alpha   90.00
_cell.angle_beta   90.00
_cell.angle_gamma   90.00
#
_symmetry.space_group_name_H-M   'P 1'
#
loop_
_entity.id
_entity.type
_entity.pdbx_description
1 polymer ?
#
loop_
_entity_poly.entity_id
_entity_poly.type
_entity_poly.pdbx_seq_one_letter_code
_entity_poly.pdbx_strand_id
1 'polypeptide(L)'
;MAARRKANKDVLDKIVKDNLTAEAFGYFFDKEGNVKMQTNSVGISLDNFKEIKNSIGVAAGKSKAEAIYAISKFNNNFILVTDEAAARRILEL
;
A
#
# COMPACT_ATOMS: atom_id res chain seq x y z
N MET A 1 4.82 -9.04 -2.13
CA MET A 1 4.90 -8.50 -3.51
C MET A 1 6.34 -8.30 -3.98
N ALA A 2 7.18 -7.59 -3.20
CA ALA A 2 8.56 -7.26 -3.56
C ALA A 2 9.43 -8.46 -3.96
N ALA A 3 9.40 -9.56 -3.19
CA ALA A 3 10.13 -10.78 -3.54
C ALA A 3 9.72 -11.37 -4.90
N ARG A 4 8.41 -11.39 -5.20
CA ARG A 4 7.88 -11.83 -6.51
C ARG A 4 8.36 -10.95 -7.67
N ARG A 5 8.59 -9.65 -7.42
CA ARG A 5 9.13 -8.70 -8.40
C ARG A 5 10.66 -8.75 -8.50
N LYS A 6 11.34 -9.65 -7.77
CA LYS A 6 12.81 -9.73 -7.69
C LYS A 6 13.45 -8.40 -7.30
N ALA A 7 12.84 -7.70 -6.32
CA ALA A 7 13.42 -6.48 -5.78
C ALA A 7 14.84 -6.75 -5.26
N ASN A 8 15.72 -5.74 -5.38
CA ASN A 8 17.09 -5.83 -4.89
C ASN A 8 17.11 -6.15 -3.39
N LYS A 9 18.17 -6.82 -2.95
CA LYS A 9 18.34 -7.25 -1.56
C LYS A 9 18.19 -6.08 -0.59
N ASP A 10 18.79 -4.92 -0.89
CA ASP A 10 18.70 -3.73 -0.04
C ASP A 10 17.26 -3.24 0.17
N VAL A 11 16.40 -3.37 -0.86
CA VAL A 11 14.98 -3.02 -0.76
C VAL A 11 14.24 -4.01 0.12
N LEU A 12 14.50 -5.31 -0.03
CA LEU A 12 13.90 -6.35 0.80
C LEU A 12 14.31 -6.20 2.27
N ASP A 13 15.60 -5.97 2.52
CA ASP A 13 16.15 -5.79 3.85
C ASP A 13 15.55 -4.54 4.51
N LYS A 14 15.37 -3.44 3.76
CA LYS A 14 14.72 -2.23 4.26
C LYS A 14 13.23 -2.43 4.56
N ILE A 15 12.49 -3.19 3.74
CA ILE A 15 11.08 -3.54 4.02
C ILE A 15 10.96 -4.25 5.37
N VAL A 16 11.85 -5.21 5.63
CA VAL A 16 11.84 -5.97 6.89
C VAL A 16 12.26 -5.09 8.06
N LYS A 17 13.36 -4.35 7.92
CA LYS A 17 13.91 -3.50 8.99
C LYS A 17 12.92 -2.41 9.43
N ASP A 18 12.26 -1.77 8.48
CA ASP A 18 11.37 -0.62 8.74
C ASP A 18 9.90 -1.05 8.90
N ASN A 19 9.61 -2.35 8.90
CA ASN A 19 8.24 -2.93 9.00
C ASN A 19 7.26 -2.34 7.98
N LEU A 20 7.68 -2.26 6.72
CA LEU A 20 6.87 -1.67 5.65
C LEU A 20 5.73 -2.62 5.27
N THR A 21 4.50 -2.14 5.46
CA THR A 21 3.26 -2.92 5.40
C THR A 21 2.62 -2.90 4.00
N ALA A 22 2.75 -1.79 3.27
CA ALA A 22 2.15 -1.61 1.95
C ALA A 22 3.11 -1.05 0.90
N GLU A 23 2.77 -1.24 -0.37
CA GLU A 23 3.43 -0.62 -1.52
C GLU A 23 2.41 -0.13 -2.54
N ALA A 24 2.58 1.09 -3.04
CA ALA A 24 1.84 1.64 -4.17
C ALA A 24 2.74 2.56 -4.99
N PHE A 25 2.77 2.37 -6.32
CA PHE A 25 3.53 3.20 -7.27
C PHE A 25 5.04 3.30 -6.99
N GLY A 26 5.64 2.31 -6.33
CA GLY A 26 7.04 2.34 -5.90
C GLY A 26 7.28 3.05 -4.57
N TYR A 27 6.22 3.47 -3.87
CA TYR A 27 6.27 4.03 -2.52
C TYR A 27 5.86 2.97 -1.52
N PHE A 28 6.59 2.88 -0.42
CA PHE A 28 6.38 1.89 0.63
C PHE A 28 5.96 2.58 1.92
N PHE A 29 4.93 2.03 2.55
CA PHE A 29 4.25 2.62 3.68
C PHE A 29 4.44 1.76 4.93
N ASP A 30 4.60 2.38 6.08
CA ASP A 30 4.43 1.70 7.36
C ASP A 30 2.93 1.48 7.68
N LYS A 31 2.63 0.80 8.80
CA LYS A 31 1.26 0.53 9.26
C LYS A 31 0.43 1.78 9.60
N GLU A 32 1.08 2.93 9.76
CA GLU A 32 0.44 4.21 10.03
C GLU A 32 0.18 5.01 8.74
N GLY A 33 0.54 4.45 7.57
CA GLY A 33 0.36 5.11 6.28
C GLY A 33 1.45 6.13 5.97
N ASN A 34 2.55 6.16 6.73
CA ASN A 34 3.67 7.05 6.42
C ASN A 34 4.55 6.43 5.34
N VAL A 35 4.93 7.22 4.34
CA VAL A 35 5.91 6.83 3.33
C VAL A 35 7.30 6.81 3.97
N LYS A 36 7.98 5.64 3.96
CA LYS A 36 9.32 5.47 4.54
C LYS A 36 10.40 5.15 3.51
N MET A 37 9.98 4.71 2.32
CA MET A 37 10.88 4.38 1.23
C MET A 37 10.19 4.63 -0.09
N GLN A 38 10.96 5.13 -1.05
CA GLN A 38 10.56 5.23 -2.44
C GLN A 38 11.63 4.58 -3.29
N THR A 39 11.21 3.76 -4.23
CA THR A 39 12.05 3.23 -5.30
C THR A 39 11.76 3.96 -6.60
N ASN A 40 12.73 3.96 -7.52
CA ASN A 40 12.51 4.53 -8.85
C ASN A 40 11.34 3.82 -9.55
N SER A 41 10.35 4.59 -9.94
CA SER A 41 9.14 4.17 -10.60
C SER A 41 8.81 5.22 -11.67
N VAL A 42 8.29 4.78 -12.81
CA VAL A 42 7.85 5.66 -13.90
C VAL A 42 6.33 5.71 -13.88
N GLY A 43 5.76 6.91 -13.92
CA GLY A 43 4.32 7.13 -14.00
C GLY A 43 3.76 7.93 -12.83
N ILE A 44 2.78 7.37 -12.14
CA ILE A 44 1.98 8.05 -11.11
C ILE A 44 2.84 8.36 -9.88
N SER A 45 2.88 9.63 -9.47
CA SER A 45 3.41 10.04 -8.17
C SER A 45 2.34 9.99 -7.07
N LEU A 46 2.75 10.00 -5.81
CA LEU A 46 1.78 10.10 -4.71
C LEU A 46 1.04 11.43 -4.68
N ASP A 47 1.68 12.51 -5.10
CA ASP A 47 1.03 13.82 -5.18
C ASP A 47 -0.06 13.80 -6.26
N ASN A 48 0.21 13.16 -7.41
CA ASN A 48 -0.84 12.94 -8.41
C ASN A 48 -1.98 12.08 -7.83
N PHE A 49 -1.65 11.02 -7.09
CA PHE A 49 -2.66 10.13 -6.51
C PHE A 49 -3.63 10.85 -5.55
N LYS A 50 -3.13 11.80 -4.75
CA LYS A 50 -3.99 12.59 -3.83
C LYS A 50 -5.01 13.45 -4.55
N GLU A 51 -4.67 13.98 -5.72
CA GLU A 51 -5.52 14.89 -6.50
C GLU A 51 -6.55 14.16 -7.38
N ILE A 52 -6.45 12.83 -7.52
CA ILE A 52 -7.40 12.06 -8.34
C ILE A 52 -8.77 12.04 -7.66
N LYS A 53 -9.75 12.67 -8.30
CA LYS A 53 -11.13 12.74 -7.81
C LYS A 53 -11.80 11.38 -7.63
N ASN A 54 -11.58 10.46 -8.58
CA ASN A 54 -12.25 9.16 -8.64
C ASN A 54 -11.20 8.04 -8.69
N SER A 55 -10.48 7.81 -7.59
CA SER A 55 -9.52 6.72 -7.52
C SER A 55 -10.21 5.42 -7.07
N ILE A 56 -9.86 4.30 -7.70
CA ILE A 56 -10.44 2.98 -7.42
C ILE A 56 -9.32 2.03 -7.02
N GLY A 57 -9.34 1.56 -5.78
CA GLY A 57 -8.45 0.53 -5.27
C GLY A 57 -9.12 -0.84 -5.36
N VAL A 58 -8.43 -1.84 -5.92
CA VAL A 58 -8.95 -3.21 -6.02
C VAL A 58 -7.99 -4.16 -5.32
N ALA A 59 -8.43 -4.74 -4.20
CA ALA A 59 -7.63 -5.69 -3.44
C ALA A 59 -8.56 -6.63 -2.64
N ALA A 60 -8.17 -7.89 -2.51
CA ALA A 60 -8.95 -8.92 -1.82
C ALA A 60 -8.03 -9.83 -1.01
N GLY A 61 -8.62 -10.50 -0.02
CA GLY A 61 -7.99 -11.46 0.88
C GLY A 61 -7.61 -10.85 2.22
N LYS A 62 -7.92 -11.57 3.31
CA LYS A 62 -7.63 -11.19 4.70
C LYS A 62 -6.18 -10.71 4.91
N SER A 63 -5.22 -11.36 4.25
CA SER A 63 -3.78 -11.02 4.37
C SER A 63 -3.37 -9.67 3.77
N LYS A 64 -4.28 -8.97 3.09
CA LYS A 64 -4.04 -7.62 2.54
C LYS A 64 -4.70 -6.52 3.35
N ALA A 65 -5.48 -6.84 4.39
CA ALA A 65 -6.26 -5.86 5.13
C ALA A 65 -5.38 -4.74 5.71
N GLU A 66 -4.28 -5.10 6.36
CA GLU A 66 -3.32 -4.16 6.95
C GLU A 66 -2.70 -3.24 5.88
N ALA A 67 -2.43 -3.77 4.68
CA ALA A 67 -1.87 -2.98 3.58
C ALA A 67 -2.91 -2.00 3.00
N ILE A 68 -4.16 -2.43 2.85
CA ILE A 68 -5.27 -1.58 2.41
C ILE A 68 -5.48 -0.45 3.42
N TYR A 69 -5.51 -0.78 4.71
CA TYR A 69 -5.72 0.17 5.79
C TYR A 69 -4.57 1.18 5.93
N ALA A 70 -3.32 0.74 5.74
CA ALA A 70 -2.18 1.66 5.70
C ALA A 70 -2.30 2.69 4.57
N ILE A 71 -2.74 2.28 3.38
CA ILE A 71 -2.97 3.21 2.26
C ILE A 71 -4.14 4.16 2.54
N SER A 72 -5.22 3.70 3.17
CA SER A 72 -6.36 4.57 3.49
C SER A 72 -6.03 5.63 4.54
N LYS A 73 -5.08 5.37 5.45
CA LYS A 73 -4.52 6.38 6.35
C LYS A 73 -3.77 7.48 5.61
N PHE A 74 -3.12 7.15 4.49
CA PHE A 74 -2.42 8.13 3.65
C PHE A 74 -3.37 8.97 2.78
N ASN A 75 -4.34 8.31 2.13
CA ASN A 75 -5.38 8.95 1.35
C ASN A 75 -6.67 8.15 1.47
N ASN A 76 -7.68 8.73 2.13
CA ASN A 76 -9.00 8.13 2.32
C ASN A 76 -10.00 8.48 1.21
N ASN A 77 -9.61 9.29 0.22
CA ASN A 77 -10.47 9.69 -0.88
C ASN A 77 -10.38 8.71 -2.06
N PHE A 78 -10.85 7.47 -1.86
CA PHE A 78 -10.91 6.46 -2.91
C PHE A 78 -12.05 5.45 -2.71
N ILE A 79 -12.46 4.81 -3.80
CA ILE A 79 -13.42 3.71 -3.80
C ILE A 79 -12.64 2.39 -3.63
N LEU A 80 -12.95 1.61 -2.61
CA LEU A 80 -12.39 0.28 -2.41
C LEU A 80 -13.33 -0.80 -2.94
N VAL A 81 -12.83 -1.60 -3.88
CA VAL A 81 -13.45 -2.87 -4.29
C VAL A 81 -12.68 -4.02 -3.63
N THR A 82 -13.36 -4.79 -2.77
CA THR A 82 -12.73 -5.84 -1.96
C THR A 82 -13.65 -7.03 -1.70
N ASP A 83 -13.12 -8.09 -1.09
CA ASP A 83 -13.88 -9.27 -0.66
C ASP A 83 -14.31 -9.16 0.81
N GLU A 84 -15.25 -10.02 1.23
CA GLU A 84 -15.75 -10.03 2.61
C GLU A 84 -14.65 -10.29 3.64
N ALA A 85 -13.69 -11.17 3.32
CA ALA A 85 -12.63 -11.54 4.24
C ALA A 85 -11.67 -10.38 4.55
N ALA A 86 -11.30 -9.59 3.54
CA ALA A 86 -10.55 -8.36 3.75
C ALA A 86 -11.39 -7.30 4.45
N ALA A 87 -12.64 -7.09 4.04
CA ALA A 87 -13.53 -6.09 4.64
C ALA A 87 -13.72 -6.31 6.15
N ARG A 88 -14.05 -7.53 6.57
CA ARG A 88 -14.19 -7.88 8.00
C ARG A 88 -12.92 -7.61 8.78
N ARG A 89 -11.76 -7.99 8.23
CA ARG A 89 -10.49 -7.75 8.90
C ARG A 89 -10.16 -6.26 9.02
N ILE A 90 -10.47 -5.47 8.00
CA ILE A 90 -10.28 -4.00 8.04
C ILE A 90 -11.10 -3.37 9.17
N LEU A 91 -12.32 -3.87 9.44
CA LEU A 91 -13.16 -3.35 10.53
C LEU A 91 -12.61 -3.67 11.94
N GLU A 92 -11.63 -4.56 12.05
CA GLU A 92 -10.94 -4.90 13.31
C GLU A 92 -9.62 -4.13 13.51
N LEU A 93 -9.20 -3.30 12.54
CA LEU A 93 -7.90 -2.59 12.51
C LEU A 93 -8.01 -1.13 12.94
#